data_AF-A0A6N7VJV5-F1
#
_entry.id   AF-A0A6N7VJV5-F1
#
_cell.length_a   1.000
_cell.length_b   1.000
_cell.length_c   1.000
_cell.angle_alpha   90.00
_cell.angle_beta   90.00
_cell.angle_gamma   90.00
#
_symmetry.space_group_name_H-M   'P 1'
#
loop_
_entity.id
_entity.type
_entity.pdbx_description
1 polymer ?
#
loop_
_entity_poly.entity_id
_entity_poly.type
_entity_poly.pdbx_seq_one_letter_code
_entity_poly.pdbx_strand_id
1 'polypeptide(L)'
;MNAEQRLAMDLLDAVWKEDVQGVENCLELGASPSWVFNGYPILMHAISIGNEEIVNILIDAGAIQKQEALGFALERGIGQMIRPLVFRGIVPKHFEPKKGFGYYPQRFCSTH
;
A
#
# COMPACT_ATOMS: atom_id res chain seq x y z
N MET A 1 -13.08 12.50 19.53
CA MET A 1 -12.07 12.04 18.54
C MET A 1 -10.82 11.68 19.32
N ASN A 2 -10.34 10.45 19.19
CA ASN A 2 -9.12 10.02 19.87
C ASN A 2 -7.91 10.75 19.26
N ALA A 3 -6.91 11.13 20.07
CA ALA A 3 -5.74 11.86 19.59
C ALA A 3 -5.01 11.12 18.45
N GLU A 4 -4.94 9.79 18.54
CA GLU A 4 -4.39 8.92 17.50
C GLU A 4 -5.15 8.99 16.17
N GLN A 5 -6.48 9.05 16.23
CA GLN A 5 -7.31 9.18 15.02
C GLN A 5 -7.14 10.55 14.35
N ARG A 6 -6.89 11.59 15.14
CA ARG A 6 -6.63 12.94 14.62
C ARG A 6 -5.29 12.98 13.88
N LEU A 7 -4.23 12.45 14.50
CA LEU A 7 -2.92 12.32 13.87
C LEU A 7 -2.96 11.49 12.58
N ALA A 8 -3.76 10.42 12.55
CA ALA A 8 -3.91 9.60 11.35
C ALA A 8 -4.63 10.34 10.21
N MET A 9 -5.62 11.17 10.53
CA MET A 9 -6.29 12.03 9.54
C MET A 9 -5.36 13.14 9.04
N ASP A 10 -4.58 13.74 9.94
CA ASP A 10 -3.58 14.76 9.58
C ASP A 10 -2.50 14.14 8.67
N LEU A 11 -2.08 12.91 8.94
CA LEU A 11 -1.15 12.17 8.08
C LEU A 11 -1.77 11.86 6.71
N LEU A 12 -3.04 11.46 6.65
CA LEU A 12 -3.74 11.23 5.38
C LEU A 12 -3.85 12.51 4.55
N ASP A 13 -4.17 13.64 5.18
CA ASP A 13 -4.25 14.95 4.53
C ASP A 13 -2.88 15.39 3.99
N ALA A 14 -1.80 15.17 4.76
CA ALA A 14 -0.43 15.41 4.30
C ALA A 14 -0.06 14.54 3.08
N VAL A 15 -0.43 13.25 3.10
CA VAL A 15 -0.24 12.34 1.95
C VAL A 15 -0.99 12.85 0.72
N TRP A 16 -2.23 13.31 0.86
CA TRP A 16 -3.03 13.86 -0.23
C TRP A 16 -2.50 15.18 -0.80
N LYS A 17 -1.87 16.00 0.05
CA LYS A 17 -1.22 17.25 -0.35
C LYS A 17 0.18 17.04 -0.89
N GLU A 18 0.68 15.80 -0.90
CA GLU A 18 2.06 15.46 -1.23
C GLU A 18 3.09 16.19 -0.34
N ASP A 19 2.69 16.51 0.89
CA ASP A 19 3.52 17.22 1.87
C ASP A 19 4.41 16.23 2.63
N VAL A 20 5.60 16.03 2.09
CA VAL A 20 6.64 15.15 2.64
C VAL A 20 6.97 15.51 4.09
N GLN A 21 7.16 16.81 4.38
CA GLN A 21 7.51 17.27 5.71
C GLN A 21 6.37 17.08 6.71
N GLY A 22 5.13 17.30 6.26
CA GLY A 22 3.93 17.02 7.05
C GLY A 22 3.81 15.55 7.43
N VAL A 23 4.14 14.64 6.49
CA VAL A 23 4.15 13.19 6.75
C VAL A 23 5.21 12.80 7.78
N GLU A 24 6.45 13.30 7.64
CA GLU A 24 7.52 13.05 8.62
C GLU A 24 7.13 13.52 10.01
N ASN A 25 6.64 14.77 10.13
CA ASN A 25 6.20 15.32 11.40
C ASN A 25 5.09 14.48 12.05
N CYS A 26 4.12 14.01 11.27
CA CYS A 26 3.05 13.15 11.79
C CYS A 26 3.59 11.82 12.31
N LEU A 27 4.56 11.21 11.60
CA LEU A 27 5.21 9.97 12.04
C LEU A 27 6.04 10.19 13.32
N GLU A 28 6.77 11.30 13.42
CA GLU A 28 7.52 11.68 14.63
C GLU A 28 6.59 11.93 15.83
N LEU A 29 5.39 12.46 15.59
CA LEU A 29 4.34 12.62 16.61
C LEU A 29 3.71 11.28 17.06
N GLY A 30 4.12 10.15 16.47
CA GLY A 30 3.65 8.81 16.80
C GLY A 30 2.48 8.33 15.96
N ALA A 31 2.23 8.94 14.78
CA ALA A 31 1.25 8.41 13.84
C ALA A 31 1.67 7.00 13.37
N SER A 32 0.70 6.09 13.31
CA SER A 32 0.97 4.72 12.86
C SER A 32 1.03 4.65 11.33
N PRO A 33 2.17 4.28 10.72
CA PRO A 33 2.30 4.17 9.26
C PRO A 33 1.50 3.00 8.67
N SER A 34 1.05 2.07 9.54
CA SER A 34 0.21 0.92 9.17
C SER A 34 -1.30 1.17 9.37
N TRP A 35 -1.71 2.43 9.54
CA TRP A 35 -3.11 2.78 9.73
C TRP A 35 -3.92 2.49 8.46
N VAL A 36 -5.17 2.07 8.67
CA VAL A 36 -6.10 1.70 7.59
C VAL A 36 -7.24 2.70 7.57
N PHE A 37 -7.38 3.41 6.45
CA PHE A 37 -8.46 4.34 6.18
C PHE A 37 -9.39 3.76 5.12
N ASN A 38 -10.70 3.75 5.39
CA ASN A 38 -11.70 3.27 4.44
C ASN A 38 -11.42 1.85 3.87
N GLY A 39 -10.80 0.99 4.69
CA GLY A 39 -10.42 -0.38 4.30
C GLY A 39 -9.07 -0.48 3.56
N TYR A 40 -8.39 0.63 3.27
CA TYR A 40 -7.08 0.66 2.62
C TYR A 40 -5.99 1.23 3.55
N PRO A 41 -4.79 0.63 3.60
CA PRO A 41 -3.68 1.18 4.36
C PRO A 41 -3.21 2.51 3.74
N ILE A 42 -2.70 3.42 4.59
CA ILE A 42 -2.15 4.72 4.15
C ILE A 42 -1.11 4.54 3.03
N LEU A 43 -0.31 3.49 3.10
CA LEU A 43 0.68 3.16 2.07
C LEU A 43 0.05 3.01 0.66
N MET A 44 -1.15 2.43 0.55
CA MET A 44 -1.84 2.31 -0.74
C MET A 44 -2.33 3.65 -1.27
N HIS A 45 -2.74 4.57 -0.39
CA HIS A 45 -3.09 5.93 -0.79
C HIS A 45 -1.89 6.66 -1.38
N ALA A 46 -0.72 6.58 -0.73
CA ALA A 46 0.52 7.15 -1.24
C ALA A 46 0.92 6.55 -2.61
N ILE A 47 0.75 5.23 -2.80
CA ILE A 47 0.98 4.55 -4.09
C ILE A 47 0.00 5.02 -5.16
N SER A 48 -1.27 5.24 -4.81
CA SER A 48 -2.28 5.71 -5.76
C SER A 48 -2.04 7.15 -6.21
N ILE A 49 -1.40 7.96 -5.38
CA ILE A 49 -0.95 9.32 -5.73
C ILE A 49 0.30 9.24 -6.61
N GLY A 50 1.17 8.26 -6.35
CA GLY A 50 2.38 8.01 -7.12
C GLY A 50 3.61 8.75 -6.61
N ASN A 51 3.56 9.24 -5.36
CA ASN A 51 4.66 9.95 -4.72
C ASN A 51 5.64 8.94 -4.09
N GLU A 52 6.78 8.74 -4.74
CA GLU A 52 7.80 7.78 -4.31
C GLU A 52 8.43 8.16 -2.96
N GLU A 53 8.61 9.45 -2.69
CA GLU A 53 9.28 9.95 -1.50
C GLU A 53 8.46 9.64 -0.24
N ILE A 54 7.15 9.92 -0.28
CA ILE A 54 6.21 9.59 0.80
C ILE A 54 6.15 8.08 1.02
N VAL A 55 6.15 7.29 -0.06
CA VAL A 55 6.16 5.82 0.06
C VAL A 55 7.44 5.31 0.71
N ASN A 56 8.59 5.87 0.38
CA ASN A 56 9.85 5.52 1.02
C ASN A 56 9.80 5.83 2.53
N ILE A 57 9.32 7.01 2.91
CA ILE A 57 9.18 7.41 4.32
C ILE A 57 8.24 6.46 5.08
N LEU A 58 7.09 6.10 4.52
CA LEU A 58 6.16 5.16 5.15
C LEU A 58 6.75 3.75 5.30
N ILE A 59 7.55 3.31 4.32
CA ILE A 59 8.25 2.03 4.36
C ILE A 59 9.35 2.05 5.44
N ASP A 60 10.13 3.14 5.52
CA ASP A 60 11.17 3.34 6.54
C ASP A 60 10.59 3.44 7.94
N ALA A 61 9.42 4.07 8.08
CA ALA A 61 8.65 4.10 9.33
C ALA A 61 8.11 2.72 9.76
N GLY A 62 8.24 1.69 8.92
CA GLY A 62 7.91 0.31 9.27
C GLY A 62 6.47 -0.10 8.90
N ALA A 63 5.87 0.48 7.86
CA ALA A 63 4.56 0.04 7.37
C ALA A 63 4.54 -1.48 7.08
N ILE A 64 3.56 -2.20 7.63
CA ILE A 64 3.50 -3.67 7.54
C ILE A 64 2.86 -4.13 6.22
N GLN A 65 1.96 -3.34 5.63
CA GLN A 65 1.17 -3.71 4.44
C GLN A 65 1.94 -3.64 3.11
N LYS A 66 3.26 -3.86 3.13
CA LYS A 66 4.14 -3.75 1.94
C LYS A 66 3.75 -4.75 0.84
N GLN A 67 3.35 -5.97 1.22
CA GLN A 67 2.96 -7.02 0.29
C GLN A 67 1.66 -6.71 -0.44
N GLU A 68 0.67 -6.18 0.29
CA GLU A 68 -0.62 -5.79 -0.28
C GLU A 68 -0.45 -4.57 -1.18
N ALA A 69 0.37 -3.59 -0.75
CA ALA A 69 0.79 -2.45 -1.55
C ALA A 69 1.41 -2.86 -2.90
N LEU A 70 2.30 -3.87 -2.91
CA LEU A 70 2.88 -4.40 -4.13
C LEU A 70 1.84 -5.05 -5.04
N GLY A 71 0.94 -5.87 -4.48
CA GLY A 71 -0.18 -6.45 -5.24
C GLY A 71 -1.06 -5.38 -5.90
N PHE A 72 -1.41 -4.34 -5.14
CA PHE A 72 -2.21 -3.23 -5.62
C PHE A 72 -1.49 -2.41 -6.72
N ALA A 73 -0.19 -2.14 -6.55
CA ALA A 73 0.60 -1.46 -7.57
C ALA A 73 0.67 -2.25 -8.89
N LEU A 74 0.78 -3.58 -8.80
CA LEU A 74 0.77 -4.48 -9.95
C LEU A 74 -0.60 -4.52 -10.65
N GLU A 75 -1.69 -4.67 -9.89
CA GLU A 75 -3.07 -4.70 -10.44
C GLU A 75 -3.44 -3.39 -11.13
N ARG A 76 -3.00 -2.26 -10.58
CA ARG A 76 -3.26 -0.92 -11.15
C ARG A 76 -2.29 -0.53 -12.28
N GLY A 77 -1.24 -1.32 -12.51
CA GLY A 77 -0.21 -1.02 -13.53
C GLY A 77 0.68 0.17 -13.17
N ILE A 78 0.85 0.48 -11.88
CA ILE A 78 1.62 1.64 -11.39
C ILE A 78 3.10 1.26 -11.34
N GLY A 79 3.72 1.16 -12.53
CA GLY A 79 5.09 0.65 -12.71
C GLY A 79 6.16 1.41 -11.94
N GLN A 80 5.99 2.73 -11.77
CA GLN A 80 6.91 3.59 -11.00
C GLN A 80 7.03 3.15 -9.53
N MET A 81 5.93 2.67 -8.94
CA MET A 81 5.88 2.26 -7.53
C MET A 81 6.39 0.83 -7.30
N ILE A 82 6.57 0.04 -8.37
CA ILE A 82 7.11 -1.32 -8.27
C ILE A 82 8.58 -1.28 -7.85
N ARG A 83 9.36 -0.32 -8.36
CA ARG A 83 10.80 -0.21 -8.04
C ARG A 83 11.07 -0.02 -6.54
N PRO A 84 10.52 1.00 -5.85
CA PRO A 84 10.78 1.19 -4.43
C PRO A 84 10.28 0.01 -3.56
N LEU A 85 9.19 -0.64 -3.95
CA LEU A 85 8.66 -1.82 -3.25
C LEU A 85 9.53 -3.07 -3.46
N VAL A 86 9.93 -3.38 -4.70
CA VAL A 86 10.71 -4.58 -5.01
C VAL A 86 12.16 -4.47 -4.52
N PHE A 87 12.77 -3.29 -4.59
CA PHE A 87 14.18 -3.08 -4.22
C PHE A 87 14.45 -3.33 -2.73
N ARG A 88 13.42 -3.22 -1.88
CA ARG A 88 13.49 -3.52 -0.44
C ARG A 88 13.26 -5.00 -0.11
N GLY A 89 13.22 -5.89 -1.11
CA GLY A 89 13.06 -7.34 -0.94
C GLY A 89 11.62 -7.78 -0.62
N ILE A 90 10.63 -6.94 -0.91
CA ILE A 90 9.22 -7.26 -0.66
C ILE A 90 8.76 -8.27 -1.72
N VAL A 91 8.53 -9.51 -1.31
CA VAL A 91 7.97 -10.57 -2.15
C VAL A 91 6.44 -10.51 -2.04
N PRO A 92 5.69 -10.46 -3.16
CA PRO A 92 4.23 -10.50 -3.10
C PRO A 92 3.80 -11.82 -2.45
N LYS A 93 2.79 -11.76 -1.58
CA LYS A 93 2.22 -12.97 -0.96
C LYS A 93 1.72 -13.86 -2.09
N HIS A 94 2.21 -15.10 -2.16
CA HIS A 94 1.71 -16.10 -3.08
C HIS A 94 0.20 -16.28 -2.83
N PHE A 95 -0.62 -15.80 -3.76
CA PHE A 95 -2.04 -16.10 -3.76
C PHE A 95 -2.18 -17.55 -4.22
N GLU A 96 -2.29 -18.49 -3.28
CA GLU A 96 -2.73 -19.84 -3.61
C GLU A 96 -4.25 -19.82 -3.79
N PRO A 97 -4.78 -19.93 -5.02
CA PRO A 97 -6.21 -20.03 -5.21
C PRO A 97 -6.71 -21.27 -4.47
N LYS A 98 -7.71 -21.10 -3.60
CA LYS A 98 -8.35 -22.21 -2.89
C LYS A 98 -8.78 -23.27 -3.92
N LYS A 99 -8.31 -24.50 -3.74
CA LYS A 99 -8.51 -25.71 -4.59
C LYS A 99 -9.96 -26.04 -4.95
N GLY A 100 -10.96 -25.33 -4.43
CA GLY A 100 -12.38 -25.54 -4.70
C GLY A 100 -12.85 -25.12 -6.09
N PHE A 101 -12.04 -24.36 -6.84
CA PHE A 101 -12.29 -24.16 -8.26
C PHE A 101 -11.16 -24.82 -9.05
N GLY A 102 -11.50 -25.76 -9.92
CA GLY A 102 -10.57 -26.65 -10.63
C GLY A 102 -9.39 -25.97 -11.35
N TYR A 103 -8.42 -26.80 -11.75
CA TYR A 103 -7.15 -26.39 -12.34
C TYR A 103 -7.32 -25.52 -13.60
N TYR A 104 -6.53 -24.45 -13.69
CA TYR A 104 -6.22 -23.75 -14.95
C TYR A 104 -5.66 -24.79 -15.96
N PRO A 105 -6.09 -24.85 -17.24
CA PRO A 105 -6.77 -23.85 -18.06
C PRO A 105 -8.20 -24.21 -18.49
N GLN A 106 -8.85 -25.19 -17.84
CA GLN A 106 -10.16 -25.71 -18.26
C GLN A 106 -11.31 -24.67 -18.18
N ARG A 107 -11.10 -23.53 -17.51
CA ARG A 107 -12.09 -22.44 -17.41
C ARG A 107 -12.19 -21.54 -18.65
N PHE A 108 -11.23 -21.63 -19.58
CA PHE A 108 -11.21 -20.84 -20.81
C PHE A 108 -11.47 -21.67 -22.08
N CYS A 109 -11.57 -22.99 -21.98
CA CYS A 109 -12.05 -23.80 -23.10
C CYS A 109 -13.57 -23.72 -23.16
N SER A 110 -14.08 -22.72 -23.89
CA SER A 110 -15.42 -22.78 -24.46
C SER A 110 -15.47 -24.00 -25.38
N THR A 111 -16.15 -25.06 -24.95
CA THR A 111 -16.48 -26.19 -25.84
C THR A 111 -17.45 -25.67 -26.89
N HIS A 112 -16.98 -25.55 -28.14
CA HIS A 112 -17.82 -25.41 -29.32
C HIS A 112 -18.57 -26.72 -29.60
#